data_AF-A0A9W8JLY3-F1
#
_entry.id   AF-A0A9W8JLY3-F1
#
_cell.length_a   1.000
_cell.length_b   1.000
_cell.length_c   1.000
_cell.angle_alpha   90.00
_cell.angle_beta   90.00
_cell.angle_gamma   90.00
#
_symmetry.space_group_name_H-M   'P 1'
#
loop_
_entity.id
_entity.type
_entity.pdbx_description
1 polymer ?
#
loop_
_entity_poly.entity_id
_entity_poly.type
_entity_poly.pdbx_seq_one_letter_code
_entity_poly.pdbx_strand_id
1 'polypeptide(L)'
;MGCVQSTGVDDEAKARNDEIENQLKRDRLMAKNEIKMLLLGAGESGKSTVLKQMKLIHHGGYNDSERDSYKEIIYSNTIQSMRTPFPCVTPL
;
A
#
# COMPACT_ATOMS: atom_id res chain seq x y z
N MET A 1 -31.63 48.22 -11.42
CA MET A 1 -31.73 46.75 -11.58
C MET A 1 -30.39 46.27 -12.10
N GLY A 2 -29.60 45.40 -11.51
CA GLY A 2 -29.64 44.70 -10.23
C GLY A 2 -28.27 44.02 -10.13
N CYS A 3 -27.46 44.40 -9.14
CA CYS A 3 -26.26 43.66 -8.79
C CYS A 3 -26.68 42.66 -7.72
N VAL A 4 -27.09 41.46 -8.16
CA VAL A 4 -27.23 40.29 -7.28
C VAL A 4 -25.81 39.88 -6.87
N GLN A 5 -25.53 39.99 -5.58
CA GLN A 5 -24.25 39.71 -4.95
C GLN A 5 -23.88 38.22 -5.12
N SER A 6 -22.78 37.96 -5.83
CA SER A 6 -22.13 36.64 -5.91
C SER A 6 -21.18 36.37 -4.74
N THR A 7 -21.10 37.28 -3.75
CA THR A 7 -20.09 37.27 -2.69
C THR A 7 -20.17 36.05 -1.74
N GLY A 8 -21.35 35.49 -1.52
CA GLY A 8 -21.50 34.35 -0.60
C GLY A 8 -20.93 33.02 -1.12
N VAL A 9 -20.94 32.81 -2.45
CA VAL A 9 -20.43 31.57 -3.07
C VAL A 9 -18.91 31.62 -3.19
N ASP A 10 -18.36 32.81 -3.43
CA ASP A 10 -16.91 33.04 -3.52
C ASP A 10 -16.23 32.83 -2.16
N ASP A 11 -16.85 33.23 -1.05
CA ASP A 11 -16.29 33.04 0.29
C ASP A 11 -16.26 31.56 0.72
N GLU A 12 -17.31 30.79 0.44
CA GLU A 12 -17.32 29.33 0.70
C GLU A 12 -16.37 28.56 -0.23
N ALA A 13 -16.27 28.98 -1.50
CA ALA A 13 -15.30 28.42 -2.44
C ALA A 13 -13.86 28.71 -2.00
N LYS A 14 -13.61 29.91 -1.48
CA LYS A 14 -12.31 30.32 -0.94
C LYS A 14 -11.96 29.56 0.34
N ALA A 15 -12.91 29.39 1.25
CA ALA A 15 -12.72 28.59 2.46
C ALA A 15 -12.38 27.12 2.12
N ARG A 16 -13.09 26.50 1.17
CA ARG A 16 -12.76 25.15 0.67
C ARG A 16 -11.38 25.10 0.01
N ASN A 17 -11.04 26.11 -0.79
CA ASN A 17 -9.72 26.19 -1.44
C ASN A 17 -8.58 26.29 -0.42
N ASP A 18 -8.77 27.11 0.62
CA ASP A 18 -7.80 27.26 1.71
C ASP A 18 -7.63 25.96 2.51
N GLU A 19 -8.71 25.20 2.71
CA GLU A 19 -8.65 23.89 3.36
C GLU A 19 -7.90 22.84 2.51
N ILE A 20 -8.11 22.84 1.20
CA ILE A 20 -7.37 22.00 0.25
C ILE A 20 -5.88 22.35 0.25
N GLU A 21 -5.54 23.64 0.21
CA GLU A 21 -4.15 24.11 0.27
C GLU A 21 -3.47 23.70 1.58
N ASN A 22 -4.19 23.77 2.70
CA ASN A 22 -3.69 23.32 4.01
C ASN A 22 -3.52 21.80 4.08
N GLN A 23 -4.39 21.01 3.44
CA GLN A 23 -4.19 19.57 3.27
C GLN A 23 -2.95 19.28 2.41
N LEU A 24 -2.81 19.93 1.25
CA LEU A 24 -1.64 19.76 0.39
C LEU A 24 -0.33 20.11 1.08
N LYS A 25 -0.30 21.18 1.90
CA LYS A 25 0.89 21.54 2.67
C LYS A 25 1.27 20.46 3.68
N ARG A 26 0.28 19.89 4.38
CA ARG A 26 0.51 18.77 5.31
C ARG A 26 1.03 17.54 4.58
N ASP A 27 0.41 17.18 3.46
CA ASP A 27 0.81 16.02 2.66
C ASP A 27 2.21 16.18 2.09
N ARG A 28 2.57 17.38 1.60
CA ARG A 28 3.93 17.72 1.16
C ARG A 28 4.95 17.58 2.29
N LEU A 29 4.59 17.94 3.51
CA LEU A 29 5.48 17.83 4.67
C LEU A 29 5.66 16.36 5.08
N MET A 30 4.59 15.56 5.06
CA MET A 30 4.65 14.13 5.29
C MET A 30 5.48 13.41 4.22
N ALA A 31 5.25 13.73 2.94
CA ALA A 31 5.98 13.14 1.82
C ALA A 31 7.48 13.48 1.84
N LYS A 32 7.87 14.67 2.33
CA LYS A 32 9.28 15.03 2.53
C LYS A 32 9.96 14.19 3.61
N ASN A 33 9.20 13.73 4.61
CA ASN A 33 9.70 12.91 5.70
C ASN A 33 9.57 11.40 5.41
N GLU A 34 9.01 11.02 4.27
CA GLU A 34 8.87 9.62 3.86
C GLU A 34 10.20 9.09 3.30
N ILE A 35 10.76 8.06 3.94
CA ILE A 35 11.95 7.38 3.47
C ILE A 35 11.54 6.24 2.52
N LYS A 36 11.83 6.38 1.23
CA LYS A 36 11.58 5.35 0.22
C LYS A 36 12.78 4.42 0.10
N MET A 37 12.58 3.14 0.36
CA MET A 37 13.61 2.11 0.23
C MET A 37 13.29 1.16 -0.92
N LEU A 38 14.31 0.83 -1.72
CA LEU A 38 14.22 -0.16 -2.80
C LEU A 38 15.08 -1.37 -2.44
N LEU A 39 14.45 -2.55 -2.36
CA LEU A 39 15.17 -3.80 -2.15
C LEU A 39 15.48 -4.44 -3.51
N LEU A 40 16.76 -4.60 -3.83
CA LEU A 40 17.25 -5.25 -5.06
C LEU A 40 17.82 -6.64 -4.73
N GLY A 41 17.68 -7.58 -5.66
CA GLY A 41 18.20 -8.94 -5.53
C GLY A 41 17.59 -9.91 -6.55
N ALA A 42 18.20 -11.07 -6.72
CA ALA A 42 17.73 -12.13 -7.64
C ALA A 42 16.29 -12.60 -7.33
N GLY A 43 15.63 -13.25 -8.29
CA GLY A 43 14.35 -13.93 -8.02
C GLY A 43 14.45 -14.82 -6.77
N GLU A 44 13.40 -14.84 -5.95
CA GLU A 44 13.31 -15.69 -4.74
C GLU A 44 14.32 -15.38 -3.61
N SER A 45 15.13 -14.32 -3.73
CA SER A 45 16.14 -13.92 -2.73
C SER A 45 15.59 -13.44 -1.36
N GLY A 46 14.31 -13.66 -1.06
CA GLY A 46 13.71 -13.29 0.22
C GLY A 46 13.37 -11.80 0.41
N LYS A 47 13.42 -10.97 -0.64
CA LYS A 47 13.05 -9.53 -0.56
C LYS A 47 11.67 -9.32 0.07
N SER A 48 10.67 -10.07 -0.39
CA SER A 48 9.31 -10.00 0.16
C SER A 48 9.24 -10.43 1.63
N THR A 49 10.14 -11.29 2.08
CA THR A 49 10.24 -11.72 3.49
C THR A 49 10.76 -10.57 4.36
N VAL A 50 11.77 -9.83 3.90
CA VAL A 50 12.30 -8.66 4.63
C VAL A 50 11.23 -7.58 4.80
N LEU A 51 10.49 -7.27 3.73
CA LEU A 51 9.36 -6.33 3.78
C LEU A 51 8.26 -6.78 4.74
N LYS A 52 7.91 -8.08 4.74
CA LYS A 52 6.92 -8.65 5.67
C LYS A 52 7.35 -8.54 7.13
N GLN A 53 8.64 -8.72 7.43
CA GLN A 53 9.16 -8.56 8.79
C GLN A 53 9.20 -7.10 9.22
N MET A 54 9.55 -6.19 8.30
CA MET A 54 9.51 -4.75 8.59
C MET A 54 8.09 -4.30 8.93
N LYS A 55 7.08 -4.80 8.22
CA LYS A 55 5.67 -4.56 8.55
C LYS A 55 5.29 -5.12 9.93
N LEU A 56 5.73 -6.32 10.26
CA LEU A 56 5.44 -6.96 11.55
C LEU A 56 6.00 -6.14 12.73
N ILE A 57 7.22 -5.62 12.61
CA ILE A 57 7.91 -4.87 13.67
C ILE A 57 7.34 -3.45 13.82
N HIS A 58 7.03 -2.76 12.72
CA HIS A 58 6.67 -1.34 12.75
C HIS A 58 5.16 -1.04 12.69
N HIS A 59 4.34 -1.93 12.13
CA HIS A 59 2.91 -1.69 11.88
C HIS A 59 1.98 -2.58 12.72
N GLY A 60 2.50 -3.29 13.73
CA GLY A 60 1.68 -4.01 14.71
C GLY A 60 1.03 -5.30 14.22
N GLY A 61 1.35 -5.77 13.01
CA GLY A 61 0.89 -7.05 12.46
C GLY A 61 0.00 -6.94 11.23
N TYR A 62 -0.86 -7.95 11.05
CA TYR A 62 -1.75 -8.09 9.90
C TYR A 62 -3.21 -8.08 10.35
N ASN A 63 -4.04 -7.33 9.61
CA ASN A 63 -5.49 -7.30 9.80
C ASN A 63 -6.13 -8.60 9.32
N ASP A 64 -7.34 -8.91 9.81
CA ASP A 64 -8.01 -10.18 9.48
C ASP A 64 -8.29 -10.34 7.98
N SER A 65 -8.65 -9.25 7.28
CA SER A 65 -8.80 -9.27 5.82
C SER A 65 -7.49 -9.61 5.09
N GLU A 66 -6.34 -9.13 5.59
CA GLU A 66 -5.04 -9.46 4.98
C GLU A 66 -4.68 -10.92 5.25
N ARG A 67 -4.99 -11.43 6.45
CA ARG A 67 -4.78 -12.84 6.80
C ARG A 67 -5.59 -13.76 5.90
N ASP A 68 -6.82 -13.40 5.56
CA ASP A 68 -7.65 -14.17 4.64
C ASP A 68 -7.05 -14.21 3.23
N SER A 69 -6.54 -13.09 2.71
CA SER A 69 -5.81 -13.10 1.43
C SER A 69 -4.54 -13.96 1.49
N TYR A 70 -3.83 -14.00 2.62
CA TYR A 70 -2.66 -14.86 2.79
C TYR A 70 -3.01 -16.35 2.85
N LYS A 71 -4.20 -16.73 3.33
CA LYS A 71 -4.62 -18.15 3.36
C LYS A 71 -4.63 -18.74 1.95
N GLU A 72 -5.23 -18.05 0.99
CA GLU A 72 -5.27 -18.51 -0.42
C GLU A 72 -3.86 -18.70 -1.00
N ILE A 73 -2.95 -17.76 -0.70
CA ILE A 73 -1.55 -17.84 -1.13
C ILE A 73 -0.85 -19.06 -0.50
N ILE A 74 -1.09 -19.33 0.79
CA ILE A 74 -0.53 -20.50 1.48
C ILE A 74 -1.03 -21.79 0.83
N TYR A 75 -2.33 -21.90 0.54
CA TYR A 75 -2.89 -23.07 -0.14
C TYR A 75 -2.27 -23.28 -1.51
N SER A 76 -2.19 -22.22 -2.32
CA SER A 76 -1.56 -22.28 -3.65
C SER A 76 -0.09 -22.72 -3.58
N ASN A 77 0.70 -22.11 -2.70
CA ASN A 77 2.10 -22.47 -2.49
C ASN A 77 2.26 -23.91 -2.01
N THR A 78 1.35 -24.40 -1.17
CA THR A 78 1.39 -25.78 -0.66
C THR A 78 1.15 -26.78 -1.80
N ILE A 79 0.13 -26.55 -2.63
CA ILE A 79 -0.16 -27.39 -3.79
C ILE A 79 0.98 -27.36 -4.79
N GLN A 80 1.52 -26.16 -5.08
CA GLN A 80 2.67 -26.01 -5.97
C GLN A 80 3.88 -26.80 -5.44
N SER A 81 4.20 -26.65 -4.15
CA SER A 81 5.31 -27.36 -3.51
C SER A 81 5.13 -28.88 -3.52
N MET A 82 3.89 -29.38 -3.43
CA MET A 82 3.59 -30.81 -3.58
C MET A 82 3.70 -31.29 -5.03
N ARG A 83 3.35 -30.43 -6.00
CA ARG A 83 3.43 -30.76 -7.42
C ARG A 83 4.85 -30.74 -7.95
N THR A 84 5.72 -29.84 -7.49
CA THR A 84 7.12 -29.71 -7.95
C THR A 84 7.95 -31.01 -7.90
N PRO A 85 7.91 -31.83 -6.83
CA PRO A 85 8.66 -33.09 -6.82
C PRO A 85 8.05 -34.16 -7.75
N PHE A 86 6.74 -34.14 -8.02
CA PHE A 86 6.07 -35.20 -8.77
C PHE A 86 6.62 -35.42 -10.21
N PRO A 87 6.80 -34.39 -11.05
CA PRO A 87 7.43 -34.53 -12.37
C PRO A 87 8.96 -34.60 -12.30
N CYS A 88 9.58 -34.28 -11.16
CA CYS A 88 11.03 -34.38 -10.97
C CYS A 88 11.47 -35.82 -10.60
N VAL A 89 10.60 -36.60 -9.94
CA VAL A 89 10.94 -37.95 -9.44
C VAL A 89 10.60 -39.04 -10.46
N THR A 90 9.80 -38.74 -11.49
CA THR A 90 9.59 -39.63 -12.64
C THR A 90 10.44 -39.16 -13.83
N PRO A 91 11.66 -39.70 -14.03
CA PRO A 91 12.32 -39.57 -15.32
C PRO A 91 11.49 -40.38 -16.33
N LEU A 92 11.01 -39.72 -17.38
CA LEU A 92 10.66 -40.40 -18.62
C LEU A 92 11.95 -40.73 -19.37
#